data_AF-A0A157Z7G9-F1
#
_entry.id   AF-A0A157Z7G9-F1
#
_cell.length_a   1.000
_cell.length_b   1.000
_cell.length_c   1.000
_cell.angle_alpha   90.00
_cell.angle_beta   90.00
_cell.angle_gamma   90.00
#
_symmetry.space_group_name_H-M   'P 1'
#
loop_
_entity.id
_entity.type
_entity.pdbx_description
1 polymer ?
#
loop_
_entity_poly.entity_id
_entity_poly.type
_entity_poly.pdbx_seq_one_letter_code
_entity_poly.pdbx_strand_id
1 'polypeptide(L)'
;MNRTLKALMARGVDSITAASISDGGHSIAALRAKSLPELLSLGLPENIAKDIYSKRTPIPAKTLLKLLHDNKWVCCVCRSESAPVVIHHIEPWAKSRSHEADNLVVLCPSDHAKAHSKGALSQNLSPEALRDAKRRWEEQVHIDDALVIRRAAQTVGEYWFFFNLLRLHEIASHEGIDWTSLPHYSESRRAGILDECGHLVPETTDSNYAYSGRFGSLRYAYAKDLFLTVLDRLSIADLSGFSKRGHVVASPIKNDIIYVEGAFNFKRLSRTELGPNQRVQASRLKKGVRVTFSFDRWYATSTSANSVWLTGRKVVGCFCRVGDVSRENGEIVYTCTVLAISEELSSLRDLSYLDAFTPALQTPQDQRDTERPPIDRDALIKALESQLWHFK
;
A
#
# COMPACT_ATOMS: atom_id res chain seq x y z
N MET A 1 7.70 -16.57 7.46
CA MET A 1 8.28 -17.42 6.40
C MET A 1 9.30 -18.33 7.05
N ASN A 2 9.30 -19.63 6.74
CA ASN A 2 10.29 -20.58 7.25
C ASN A 2 11.72 -20.14 6.85
N ARG A 3 12.70 -20.31 7.74
CA ARG A 3 14.10 -19.94 7.49
C ARG A 3 14.69 -20.66 6.28
N THR A 4 14.31 -21.93 6.05
CA THR A 4 14.74 -22.69 4.88
C THR A 4 14.12 -22.14 3.61
N LEU A 5 12.79 -21.98 3.54
CA LEU A 5 12.07 -21.38 2.42
C LEU A 5 12.73 -20.05 1.96
N LYS A 6 12.98 -19.15 2.91
CA LYS A 6 13.66 -17.87 2.61
C LYS A 6 15.05 -18.05 2.00
N ALA A 7 15.80 -18.99 2.53
CA ALA A 7 17.16 -19.24 2.09
C ALA A 7 17.23 -19.94 0.72
N LEU A 8 16.21 -20.71 0.35
CA LEU A 8 16.08 -21.32 -0.97
C LEU A 8 15.68 -20.29 -2.02
N MET A 9 14.68 -19.46 -1.73
CA MET A 9 14.29 -18.36 -2.62
C MET A 9 15.44 -17.36 -2.84
N ALA A 10 16.22 -17.06 -1.79
CA ALA A 10 17.42 -16.22 -1.87
C ALA A 10 18.53 -16.79 -2.78
N ARG A 11 18.42 -18.06 -3.17
CA ARG A 11 19.34 -18.75 -4.07
C ARG A 11 18.77 -18.95 -5.46
N GLY A 12 17.54 -18.50 -5.74
CA GLY A 12 16.90 -18.66 -7.03
C GLY A 12 16.06 -19.94 -7.18
N VAL A 13 15.63 -20.55 -6.08
CA VAL A 13 14.58 -21.60 -6.14
C VAL A 13 13.22 -20.92 -6.23
N ASP A 14 12.33 -21.41 -7.09
CA ASP A 14 10.97 -20.88 -7.19
C ASP A 14 10.17 -21.09 -5.90
N SER A 15 9.16 -20.26 -5.69
CA SER A 15 8.39 -20.21 -4.44
C SER A 15 7.71 -21.54 -4.07
N ILE A 16 7.28 -22.35 -5.03
CA ILE A 16 6.57 -23.62 -4.79
C ILE A 16 7.58 -24.70 -4.41
N THR A 17 8.63 -24.89 -5.21
CA THR A 17 9.68 -25.88 -4.92
C THR A 17 10.35 -25.57 -3.58
N ALA A 18 10.61 -24.30 -3.29
CA ALA A 18 11.20 -23.88 -2.03
C ALA A 18 10.28 -24.19 -0.82
N ALA A 19 8.95 -24.10 -0.99
CA ALA A 19 7.99 -24.47 0.04
C ALA A 19 7.99 -25.99 0.26
N SER A 20 7.89 -26.77 -0.81
CA SER A 20 7.92 -28.23 -0.75
C SER A 20 9.16 -28.78 -0.03
N ILE A 21 10.36 -28.30 -0.39
CA ILE A 21 11.61 -28.71 0.27
C ILE A 21 11.64 -28.30 1.74
N SER A 22 11.09 -27.12 2.06
CA SER A 22 11.02 -26.62 3.44
C SER A 22 10.04 -27.41 4.30
N ASP A 23 8.93 -27.86 3.72
CA ASP A 23 7.89 -28.65 4.41
C ASP A 23 8.32 -30.12 4.57
N GLY A 24 9.17 -30.63 3.67
CA GLY A 24 9.87 -31.91 3.80
C GLY A 24 10.95 -31.96 4.90
N GLY A 25 11.10 -30.91 5.71
CA GLY A 25 12.01 -30.87 6.86
C GLY A 25 13.50 -30.65 6.50
N HIS A 26 13.82 -30.37 5.24
CA HIS A 26 15.20 -30.12 4.86
C HIS A 26 15.68 -28.73 5.33
N SER A 27 16.92 -28.67 5.82
CA SER A 27 17.60 -27.40 6.13
C SER A 27 18.68 -27.11 5.10
N ILE A 28 19.10 -25.85 4.96
CA ILE A 28 20.21 -25.49 4.05
C ILE A 28 21.52 -26.21 4.45
N ALA A 29 21.75 -26.41 5.75
CA ALA A 29 22.90 -27.16 6.22
C ALA A 29 22.84 -28.62 5.76
N ALA A 30 21.66 -29.25 5.85
CA ALA A 30 21.44 -30.60 5.35
C ALA A 30 21.61 -30.69 3.83
N LEU A 31 21.13 -29.70 3.07
CA LEU A 31 21.31 -29.67 1.61
C LEU A 31 22.78 -29.52 1.21
N ARG A 32 23.57 -28.71 1.92
CA ARG A 32 25.01 -28.54 1.63
C ARG A 32 25.84 -29.80 1.88
N ALA A 33 25.35 -30.72 2.69
CA ALA A 33 26.01 -31.99 2.95
C ALA A 33 25.67 -33.07 1.90
N LYS A 34 24.69 -32.83 1.02
CA LYS A 34 24.27 -33.76 -0.03
C LYS A 34 25.15 -33.64 -1.27
N SER A 35 25.28 -34.75 -1.98
CA SER A 35 25.93 -34.81 -3.29
C SER A 35 25.06 -34.13 -4.37
N LEU A 36 25.67 -33.76 -5.51
CA LEU A 36 24.94 -33.12 -6.61
C LEU A 36 23.78 -33.99 -7.14
N PRO A 37 23.91 -35.32 -7.33
CA PRO A 37 22.78 -36.18 -7.72
C PRO A 37 21.63 -36.18 -6.71
N GLU A 38 21.92 -36.16 -5.41
CA GLU A 38 20.90 -36.10 -4.36
C GLU A 38 20.21 -34.74 -4.28
N LEU A 39 20.88 -33.66 -4.69
CA LEU A 39 20.25 -32.34 -4.78
C LEU A 39 19.28 -32.28 -5.97
N LEU A 40 19.65 -32.89 -7.10
CA LEU A 40 18.79 -32.97 -8.29
C LEU A 40 17.53 -33.80 -8.02
N SER A 41 17.64 -34.88 -7.25
CA SER A 41 16.48 -35.73 -6.90
C SER A 41 15.45 -35.04 -6.01
N LEU A 42 15.80 -33.91 -5.37
CA LEU A 42 14.88 -33.06 -4.61
C LEU A 42 14.12 -32.04 -5.48
N GLY A 43 14.25 -32.12 -6.82
CA GLY A 43 13.60 -31.21 -7.75
C GLY A 43 14.31 -29.86 -7.91
N LEU A 44 15.54 -29.72 -7.41
CA LEU A 44 16.31 -28.49 -7.60
C LEU A 44 16.83 -28.38 -9.05
N PRO A 45 16.69 -27.21 -9.69
CA PRO A 45 17.29 -26.97 -11.01
C PRO A 45 18.81 -27.13 -10.98
N GLU A 46 19.41 -27.62 -12.06
CA GLU A 46 20.84 -27.98 -12.10
C GLU A 46 21.77 -26.80 -11.77
N ASN A 47 21.46 -25.60 -12.26
CA ASN A 47 22.20 -24.38 -11.93
C ASN A 47 22.15 -24.07 -10.43
N ILE A 48 21.03 -24.30 -9.77
CA ILE A 48 20.85 -24.03 -8.33
C ILE A 48 21.51 -25.12 -7.49
N ALA A 49 21.44 -26.38 -7.91
CA ALA A 49 22.15 -27.47 -7.27
C ALA A 49 23.68 -27.24 -7.32
N LYS A 50 24.20 -26.79 -8.46
CA LYS A 50 25.60 -26.34 -8.61
C LYS A 50 25.93 -25.11 -7.76
N ASP A 51 25.02 -24.16 -7.59
CA ASP A 51 25.22 -22.99 -6.74
C ASP A 51 25.28 -23.34 -5.24
N ILE A 52 24.42 -24.26 -4.79
CA ILE A 52 24.43 -24.78 -3.41
C ILE A 52 25.74 -25.54 -3.15
N TYR A 53 26.17 -26.36 -4.11
CA TYR A 53 27.43 -27.09 -4.07
C TYR A 53 28.65 -26.15 -4.08
N SER A 54 28.67 -25.13 -4.94
CA SER A 54 29.77 -24.15 -5.08
C SER A 54 29.80 -23.08 -3.99
N LYS A 55 28.93 -23.16 -2.98
CA LYS A 55 28.87 -22.27 -1.81
C LYS A 55 28.60 -20.80 -2.13
N ARG A 56 27.89 -20.49 -3.22
CA ARG A 56 27.39 -19.13 -3.52
C ARG A 56 26.66 -18.52 -2.31
N THR A 57 26.94 -17.25 -2.02
CA THR A 57 26.23 -16.52 -0.95
C THR A 57 24.78 -16.30 -1.34
N PRO A 58 23.83 -16.47 -0.41
CA PRO A 58 22.44 -16.14 -0.69
C PRO A 58 22.28 -14.62 -0.85
N ILE A 59 21.30 -14.21 -1.67
CA ILE A 59 20.86 -12.81 -1.71
C ILE A 59 20.52 -12.38 -0.27
N PRO A 60 21.02 -11.22 0.20
CA PRO A 60 20.70 -10.73 1.53
C PRO A 60 19.19 -10.68 1.77
N ALA A 61 18.80 -11.16 2.95
CA ALA A 61 17.42 -11.27 3.38
C ALA A 61 16.60 -9.98 3.24
N LYS A 62 17.23 -8.81 3.38
CA LYS A 62 16.59 -7.50 3.22
C LYS A 62 16.31 -7.20 1.75
N THR A 63 17.31 -7.42 0.88
CA THR A 63 17.23 -7.16 -0.56
C THR A 63 16.19 -8.05 -1.24
N LEU A 64 16.20 -9.35 -0.93
CA LEU A 64 15.22 -10.30 -1.47
C LEU A 64 13.78 -9.86 -1.20
N LEU A 65 13.48 -9.48 0.05
CA LEU A 65 12.12 -9.16 0.44
C LEU A 65 11.65 -7.81 -0.11
N LYS A 66 12.55 -6.83 -0.19
CA LYS A 66 12.27 -5.55 -0.87
C LYS A 66 11.91 -5.80 -2.33
N LEU A 67 12.73 -6.56 -3.06
CA LEU A 67 12.50 -6.83 -4.48
C LEU A 67 11.16 -7.55 -4.73
N LEU A 68 10.84 -8.59 -3.94
CA LEU A 68 9.54 -9.28 -4.06
C LEU A 68 8.36 -8.36 -3.75
N HIS A 69 8.52 -7.45 -2.79
CA HIS A 69 7.49 -6.47 -2.43
C HIS A 69 7.25 -5.45 -3.54
N ASP A 70 8.33 -4.82 -4.03
CA ASP A 70 8.26 -3.81 -5.10
C ASP A 70 7.62 -4.39 -6.38
N ASN A 71 7.60 -5.71 -6.52
CA ASN A 71 7.01 -6.43 -7.65
C ASN A 71 5.68 -7.14 -7.29
N LYS A 72 5.07 -6.88 -6.13
CA LYS A 72 3.84 -7.55 -5.62
C LYS A 72 3.85 -9.08 -5.72
N TRP A 73 5.03 -9.70 -5.58
CA TRP A 73 5.22 -11.14 -5.68
C TRP A 73 4.80 -11.76 -7.02
N VAL A 74 4.75 -10.96 -8.08
CA VAL A 74 4.48 -11.43 -9.44
C VAL A 74 5.69 -11.19 -10.35
N CYS A 75 5.70 -11.89 -11.49
CA CYS A 75 6.67 -11.65 -12.55
C CYS A 75 6.56 -10.22 -13.07
N CYS A 76 7.65 -9.45 -13.13
CA CYS A 76 7.61 -8.09 -13.68
C CYS A 76 7.29 -8.03 -15.19
N VAL A 77 7.41 -9.16 -15.89
CA VAL A 77 7.13 -9.28 -17.33
C VAL A 77 5.68 -9.63 -17.58
N CYS A 78 5.23 -10.82 -17.15
CA CYS A 78 3.87 -11.31 -17.43
C CYS A 78 2.84 -10.97 -16.34
N ARG A 79 3.28 -10.58 -15.14
CA ARG A 79 2.44 -10.15 -13.99
C ARG A 79 1.41 -11.17 -13.52
N SER A 80 1.57 -12.44 -13.91
CA SER A 80 0.67 -13.53 -13.55
C SER A 80 0.67 -13.77 -12.04
N GLU A 81 -0.49 -13.66 -11.41
CA GLU A 81 -0.68 -13.89 -9.97
C GLU A 81 -0.67 -15.37 -9.58
N SER A 82 -1.05 -16.24 -10.52
CA SER A 82 -1.09 -17.70 -10.34
C SER A 82 0.27 -18.38 -10.54
N ALA A 83 1.26 -17.66 -11.08
CA ALA A 83 2.55 -18.24 -11.41
C ALA A 83 3.52 -18.14 -10.22
N PRO A 84 4.30 -19.19 -9.90
CA PRO A 84 5.38 -19.07 -8.94
C PRO A 84 6.44 -18.07 -9.43
N VAL A 85 7.23 -17.54 -8.50
CA VAL A 85 8.26 -16.54 -8.80
C VAL A 85 9.65 -16.98 -8.35
N VAL A 86 10.66 -16.52 -9.09
CA VAL A 86 12.08 -16.73 -8.86
C VAL A 86 12.83 -15.42 -9.03
N ILE A 87 13.93 -15.24 -8.27
CA ILE A 87 14.82 -14.08 -8.45
C ILE A 87 15.90 -14.42 -9.46
N HIS A 88 16.01 -13.56 -10.47
CA HIS A 88 17.00 -13.64 -11.52
C HIS A 88 18.02 -12.51 -11.41
N HIS A 89 19.27 -12.83 -11.74
CA HIS A 89 20.35 -11.85 -11.88
C HIS A 89 20.40 -11.36 -13.31
N ILE A 90 20.11 -10.07 -13.55
CA ILE A 90 20.10 -9.45 -14.88
C ILE A 90 21.47 -9.60 -15.56
N GLU A 91 22.53 -9.22 -14.85
CA GLU A 91 23.90 -9.60 -15.18
C GLU A 91 24.29 -10.84 -14.36
N PRO A 92 24.66 -11.97 -15.03
CA PRO A 92 24.94 -13.23 -14.37
C PRO A 92 25.92 -13.10 -13.21
N TRP A 93 25.61 -13.79 -12.10
CA TRP A 93 26.43 -13.79 -10.89
C TRP A 93 27.90 -14.14 -11.14
N ALA A 94 28.17 -15.07 -12.07
CA ALA A 94 29.52 -15.46 -12.44
C ALA A 94 30.38 -14.28 -12.90
N LYS A 95 29.76 -13.25 -13.49
CA LYS A 95 30.39 -12.01 -13.96
C LYS A 95 30.32 -10.89 -12.93
N SER A 96 29.13 -10.58 -12.44
CA SER A 96 28.89 -9.38 -11.62
C SER A 96 29.24 -9.55 -10.15
N ARG A 97 29.10 -10.77 -9.61
CA ARG A 97 29.15 -11.05 -8.15
C ARG A 97 28.29 -10.09 -7.32
N SER A 98 27.23 -9.55 -7.92
CA SER A 98 26.41 -8.50 -7.33
C SER A 98 25.04 -9.02 -6.91
N HIS A 99 24.64 -8.65 -5.68
CA HIS A 99 23.28 -8.81 -5.17
C HIS A 99 22.56 -7.46 -5.05
N GLU A 100 23.05 -6.41 -5.71
CA GLU A 100 22.40 -5.10 -5.69
C GLU A 100 21.04 -5.14 -6.39
N ALA A 101 20.09 -4.35 -5.91
CA ALA A 101 18.70 -4.37 -6.36
C ALA A 101 18.57 -4.13 -7.88
N ASP A 102 19.42 -3.26 -8.44
CA ASP A 102 19.42 -2.92 -9.87
C ASP A 102 19.88 -4.08 -10.77
N ASN A 103 20.52 -5.09 -10.19
CA ASN A 103 20.95 -6.29 -10.89
C ASN A 103 20.01 -7.49 -10.65
N LEU A 104 18.91 -7.31 -9.92
CA LEU A 104 17.98 -8.37 -9.59
C LEU A 104 16.59 -8.09 -10.17
N VAL A 105 15.89 -9.15 -10.57
CA VAL A 105 14.54 -9.04 -11.13
C VAL A 105 13.68 -10.25 -10.72
N VAL A 106 12.37 -10.03 -10.56
CA VAL A 106 11.39 -11.08 -10.23
C VAL A 106 10.76 -11.61 -11.51
N LEU A 107 10.89 -12.92 -11.75
CA LEU A 107 10.35 -13.58 -12.94
C LEU A 107 9.55 -14.84 -12.57
N CYS A 108 8.61 -15.23 -13.42
CA CYS A 108 8.05 -16.59 -13.38
C CYS A 108 9.01 -17.59 -14.08
N PRO A 109 8.90 -18.91 -13.84
CA PRO A 109 9.76 -19.90 -14.49
C PRO A 109 9.79 -19.79 -16.03
N SER A 110 8.64 -19.49 -16.66
CA SER A 110 8.54 -19.35 -18.11
C SER A 110 9.34 -18.17 -18.65
N ASP A 111 9.23 -16.99 -18.03
CA ASP A 111 10.00 -15.82 -18.44
C ASP A 111 11.47 -15.90 -17.98
N HIS A 112 11.73 -16.59 -16.87
CA HIS A 112 13.09 -16.93 -16.46
C HIS A 112 13.81 -17.78 -17.52
N ALA A 113 13.13 -18.76 -18.11
CA ALA A 113 13.68 -19.56 -19.21
C ALA A 113 13.99 -18.69 -20.45
N LYS A 114 13.11 -17.73 -20.80
CA LYS A 114 13.34 -16.78 -21.91
C LYS A 114 14.50 -15.82 -21.68
N ALA A 115 14.85 -15.54 -20.42
CA ALA A 115 16.02 -14.73 -20.07
C ALA A 115 17.34 -15.51 -20.26
N HIS A 116 17.30 -16.85 -20.16
CA HIS A 116 18.46 -17.71 -20.46
C HIS A 116 18.49 -18.19 -21.91
N SER A 117 17.38 -18.11 -22.64
CA SER A 117 17.31 -18.59 -24.02
C SER A 117 18.17 -17.75 -24.96
N LYS A 118 18.82 -18.43 -25.90
CA LYS A 118 19.56 -17.82 -27.03
C LYS A 118 18.92 -18.23 -28.36
N GLY A 119 17.60 -18.40 -28.36
CA GLY A 119 16.87 -18.88 -29.54
C GLY A 119 16.97 -17.85 -30.67
N ALA A 120 17.20 -18.33 -31.90
CA ALA A 120 17.18 -17.50 -33.11
C ALA A 120 15.75 -17.19 -33.60
N LEU A 121 14.76 -18.00 -33.19
CA LEU A 121 13.37 -17.93 -33.64
C LEU A 121 12.43 -17.18 -32.69
N SER A 122 12.78 -17.09 -31.41
CA SER A 122 11.99 -16.41 -30.37
C SER A 122 12.69 -15.16 -29.89
N GLN A 123 11.96 -14.06 -29.65
CA GLN A 123 12.55 -12.89 -28.99
C GLN A 123 13.00 -13.27 -27.57
N ASN A 124 14.30 -13.11 -27.30
CA ASN A 124 14.88 -13.35 -25.99
C ASN A 124 14.65 -12.12 -25.09
N LEU A 125 14.50 -12.33 -23.79
CA LEU A 125 14.43 -11.23 -22.82
C LEU A 125 15.85 -10.71 -22.57
N SER A 126 16.21 -9.60 -23.21
CA SER A 126 17.53 -8.98 -23.01
C SER A 126 17.65 -8.33 -21.63
N PRO A 127 18.88 -8.12 -21.12
CA PRO A 127 19.10 -7.38 -19.89
C PRO A 127 18.44 -5.99 -19.87
N GLU A 128 18.43 -5.28 -21.00
CA GLU A 128 17.80 -3.96 -21.15
C GLU A 128 16.28 -4.09 -21.06
N ALA A 129 15.68 -5.07 -21.74
CA ALA A 129 14.25 -5.35 -21.67
C ALA A 129 13.80 -5.73 -20.25
N LEU A 130 14.62 -6.49 -19.51
CA LEU A 130 14.36 -6.84 -18.11
C LEU A 130 14.43 -5.62 -17.19
N ARG A 131 15.42 -4.73 -17.36
CA ARG A 131 15.50 -3.46 -16.60
C ARG A 131 14.29 -2.57 -16.87
N ASP A 132 13.86 -2.50 -18.13
CA ASP A 132 12.69 -1.73 -18.53
C ASP A 132 11.38 -2.29 -17.97
N ALA A 133 11.17 -3.60 -18.07
CA ALA A 133 10.01 -4.29 -17.52
C ALA A 133 9.93 -4.14 -15.98
N LYS A 134 11.06 -4.34 -15.29
CA LYS A 134 11.20 -4.12 -13.84
C LYS A 134 10.79 -2.70 -13.47
N ARG A 135 11.39 -1.69 -14.11
CA ARG A 135 11.12 -0.27 -13.80
C ARG A 135 9.64 0.08 -14.00
N ARG A 136 9.07 -0.24 -15.16
CA ARG A 136 7.66 0.03 -15.45
C ARG A 136 6.70 -0.67 -14.50
N TRP A 137 7.02 -1.90 -14.09
CA TRP A 137 6.17 -2.63 -13.16
C TRP A 137 6.22 -2.06 -11.75
N GLU A 138 7.41 -1.76 -11.24
CA GLU A 138 7.58 -1.18 -9.91
C GLU A 138 6.95 0.23 -9.82
N GLU A 139 7.06 1.03 -10.88
CA GLU A 139 6.35 2.32 -11.00
C GLU A 139 4.83 2.14 -10.97
N GLN A 140 4.29 1.17 -11.72
CA GLN A 140 2.86 0.89 -11.73
C GLN A 140 2.35 0.41 -10.36
N VAL A 141 3.08 -0.50 -9.70
CA VAL A 141 2.78 -1.00 -8.36
C VAL A 141 2.61 0.15 -7.36
N HIS A 142 3.50 1.14 -7.43
CA HIS A 142 3.46 2.31 -6.57
C HIS A 142 2.25 3.21 -6.87
N ILE A 143 1.89 3.41 -8.14
CA ILE A 143 0.70 4.17 -8.54
C ILE A 143 -0.59 3.49 -8.06
N ASP A 144 -0.68 2.17 -8.24
CA ASP A 144 -1.87 1.39 -7.89
C ASP A 144 -2.12 1.41 -6.38
N ASP A 145 -1.07 1.28 -5.56
CA ASP A 145 -1.21 1.30 -4.09
C ASP A 145 -1.73 2.66 -3.61
N ALA A 146 -1.18 3.76 -4.14
CA ALA A 146 -1.65 5.10 -3.82
C ALA A 146 -3.13 5.31 -4.24
N LEU A 147 -3.51 4.85 -5.45
CA LEU A 147 -4.88 4.95 -5.97
C LEU A 147 -5.88 4.17 -5.12
N VAL A 148 -5.52 2.97 -4.69
CA VAL A 148 -6.39 2.10 -3.89
C VAL A 148 -6.58 2.70 -2.50
N ILE A 149 -5.52 3.14 -1.83
CA ILE A 149 -5.61 3.79 -0.52
C ILE A 149 -6.49 5.03 -0.61
N ARG A 150 -6.32 5.83 -1.67
CA ARG A 150 -7.14 7.02 -1.94
C ARG A 150 -8.61 6.68 -2.11
N ARG A 151 -8.93 5.70 -2.96
CA ARG A 151 -10.33 5.25 -3.14
C ARG A 151 -10.91 4.72 -1.84
N ALA A 152 -10.18 3.89 -1.11
CA ALA A 152 -10.61 3.37 0.18
C ALA A 152 -10.90 4.50 1.19
N ALA A 153 -10.05 5.53 1.25
CA ALA A 153 -10.26 6.70 2.09
C ALA A 153 -11.51 7.50 1.71
N GLN A 154 -11.83 7.59 0.41
CA GLN A 154 -13.06 8.21 -0.08
C GLN A 154 -14.31 7.37 0.29
N THR A 155 -14.21 6.04 0.27
CA THR A 155 -15.32 5.12 0.60
C THR A 155 -15.56 4.97 2.10
N VAL A 156 -14.56 5.21 2.97
CA VAL A 156 -14.70 5.13 4.44
C VAL A 156 -15.64 6.17 5.06
N GLY A 157 -16.30 6.97 4.22
CA GLY A 157 -17.71 7.30 4.41
C GLY A 157 -18.10 7.52 5.87
N GLU A 158 -17.63 8.63 6.45
CA GLU A 158 -18.14 9.27 7.68
C GLU A 158 -17.35 9.10 8.99
N TYR A 159 -16.35 8.22 9.11
CA TYR A 159 -15.66 7.99 10.41
C TYR A 159 -14.19 8.44 10.47
N TRP A 160 -13.94 9.72 10.18
CA TRP A 160 -12.67 10.37 10.50
C TRP A 160 -12.68 10.84 11.94
N PHE A 161 -11.67 10.46 12.73
CA PHE A 161 -11.57 10.79 14.16
C PHE A 161 -10.75 12.06 14.42
N PHE A 162 -9.82 12.39 13.52
CA PHE A 162 -8.91 13.53 13.69
C PHE A 162 -8.36 14.00 12.34
N PHE A 163 -8.16 15.31 12.21
CA PHE A 163 -7.45 15.96 11.11
C PHE A 163 -6.43 16.97 11.64
N ASN A 164 -5.22 16.96 11.10
CA ASN A 164 -4.19 17.94 11.38
C ASN A 164 -4.26 19.09 10.37
N LEU A 165 -5.27 19.96 10.51
CA LEU A 165 -5.57 21.00 9.53
C LEU A 165 -4.37 21.90 9.23
N LEU A 166 -3.55 22.24 10.24
CA LEU A 166 -2.33 23.02 10.02
C LEU A 166 -1.41 22.35 8.98
N ARG A 167 -1.14 21.05 9.15
CA ARG A 167 -0.26 20.31 8.23
C ARG A 167 -0.92 20.09 6.87
N LEU A 168 -2.25 19.93 6.83
CA LEU A 168 -2.98 19.82 5.58
C LEU A 168 -2.94 21.12 4.78
N HIS A 169 -3.05 22.28 5.43
CA HIS A 169 -2.89 23.58 4.78
C HIS A 169 -1.46 23.82 4.27
N GLU A 170 -0.44 23.43 5.03
CA GLU A 170 0.95 23.49 4.57
C GLU A 170 1.16 22.66 3.30
N ILE A 171 0.64 21.43 3.27
CA ILE A 171 0.71 20.56 2.10
C ILE A 171 -0.10 21.16 0.95
N ALA A 172 -1.32 21.62 1.20
CA ALA A 172 -2.16 22.23 0.18
C ALA A 172 -1.48 23.44 -0.47
N SER A 173 -0.79 24.26 0.33
CA SER A 173 -0.02 25.40 -0.17
C SER A 173 1.15 24.96 -1.06
N HIS A 174 1.87 23.93 -0.65
CA HIS A 174 2.99 23.38 -1.40
C HIS A 174 2.56 22.75 -2.74
N GLU A 175 1.43 22.03 -2.73
CA GLU A 175 0.88 21.36 -3.91
C GLU A 175 0.04 22.29 -4.82
N GLY A 176 -0.08 23.57 -4.48
CA GLY A 176 -0.86 24.55 -5.23
C GLY A 176 -2.37 24.25 -5.26
N ILE A 177 -2.90 23.64 -4.20
CA ILE A 177 -4.33 23.37 -4.04
C ILE A 177 -5.04 24.67 -3.67
N ASP A 178 -6.02 25.06 -4.49
CA ASP A 178 -6.93 26.15 -4.16
C ASP A 178 -8.00 25.67 -3.16
N TRP A 179 -7.79 25.90 -1.86
CA TRP A 179 -8.77 25.53 -0.85
C TRP A 179 -10.01 26.44 -0.84
N THR A 180 -10.00 27.56 -1.57
CA THR A 180 -11.16 28.45 -1.66
C THR A 180 -12.25 27.89 -2.56
N SER A 181 -11.89 26.97 -3.46
CA SER A 181 -12.82 26.26 -4.34
C SER A 181 -13.39 24.97 -3.72
N LEU A 182 -13.06 24.64 -2.46
CA LEU A 182 -13.59 23.43 -1.82
C LEU A 182 -15.10 23.56 -1.58
N PRO A 183 -15.88 22.46 -1.72
CA PRO A 183 -17.34 22.49 -1.65
C PRO A 183 -17.90 23.25 -0.44
N HIS A 184 -17.34 23.03 0.74
CA HIS A 184 -17.82 23.64 1.97
C HIS A 184 -17.09 24.93 2.37
N TYR A 185 -16.10 25.42 1.60
CA TYR A 185 -15.28 26.58 2.00
C TYR A 185 -16.12 27.85 2.18
N SER A 186 -16.90 28.21 1.16
CA SER A 186 -17.68 29.46 1.15
C SER A 186 -18.77 29.51 2.22
N GLU A 187 -19.42 28.38 2.52
CA GLU A 187 -20.37 28.29 3.63
C GLU A 187 -19.65 28.40 4.98
N SER A 188 -18.52 27.71 5.12
CA SER A 188 -17.69 27.72 6.32
C SER A 188 -17.16 29.12 6.67
N ARG A 189 -16.72 29.89 5.66
CA ARG A 189 -16.33 31.30 5.83
C ARG A 189 -17.49 32.17 6.27
N ARG A 190 -18.67 32.04 5.66
CA ARG A 190 -19.86 32.83 6.03
C ARG A 190 -20.36 32.52 7.44
N ALA A 191 -20.21 31.28 7.89
CA ALA A 191 -20.55 30.86 9.25
C ALA A 191 -19.53 31.29 10.32
N GLY A 192 -18.42 31.93 9.92
CA GLY A 192 -17.34 32.35 10.84
C GLY A 192 -16.56 31.18 11.44
N ILE A 193 -16.64 29.99 10.84
CA ILE A 193 -15.92 28.81 11.33
C ILE A 193 -14.51 28.69 10.73
N LEU A 194 -14.18 29.53 9.75
CA LEU A 194 -12.84 29.65 9.17
C LEU A 194 -12.34 31.10 9.26
N ASP A 195 -11.06 31.28 9.53
CA ASP A 195 -10.39 32.58 9.44
C ASP A 195 -10.13 32.99 7.98
N GLU A 196 -9.49 34.14 7.77
CA GLU A 196 -9.17 34.64 6.43
C GLU A 196 -8.24 33.73 5.63
N CYS A 197 -7.41 32.96 6.33
CA CYS A 197 -6.47 32.00 5.77
C CYS A 197 -7.11 30.61 5.53
N GLY A 198 -8.35 30.40 5.98
CA GLY A 198 -9.05 29.13 5.86
C GLY A 198 -8.81 28.17 7.05
N HIS A 199 -8.18 28.60 8.14
CA HIS A 199 -8.00 27.77 9.32
C HIS A 199 -9.27 27.72 10.16
N LEU A 200 -9.51 26.58 10.80
CA LEU A 200 -10.66 26.37 11.65
C LEU A 200 -10.64 27.27 12.89
N VAL A 201 -11.72 28.01 13.06
CA VAL A 201 -12.03 28.81 14.24
C VAL A 201 -12.99 28.00 15.14
N PRO A 202 -12.53 27.55 16.32
CA PRO A 202 -13.36 26.84 17.27
C PRO A 202 -14.43 27.78 17.83
N GLU A 203 -15.63 27.25 18.10
CA GLU A 203 -16.73 28.06 18.66
C GLU A 203 -16.41 28.58 20.06
N THR A 204 -15.75 27.74 20.84
CA THR A 204 -15.23 28.05 22.16
C THR A 204 -13.95 27.24 22.38
N THR A 205 -13.01 27.83 23.10
CA THR A 205 -11.79 27.15 23.54
C THR A 205 -12.00 26.32 24.81
N ASP A 206 -13.14 26.44 25.48
CA ASP A 206 -13.42 25.75 26.75
C ASP A 206 -14.27 24.48 26.57
N SER A 207 -14.31 23.94 25.35
CA SER A 207 -15.01 22.69 25.04
C SER A 207 -14.13 21.45 25.21
N ASN A 208 -14.77 20.29 25.27
CA ASN A 208 -14.09 18.99 25.25
C ASN A 208 -13.31 18.74 23.93
N TYR A 209 -13.78 19.30 22.80
CA TYR A 209 -13.16 19.15 21.48
C TYR A 209 -13.56 20.29 20.51
N ALA A 210 -12.69 20.62 19.56
CA ALA A 210 -12.81 21.78 18.65
C ALA A 210 -13.99 21.72 17.67
N TYR A 211 -14.50 20.52 17.39
CA TYR A 211 -15.65 20.31 16.49
C TYR A 211 -17.00 20.38 17.21
N SER A 212 -17.03 20.62 18.52
CA SER A 212 -18.28 20.80 19.26
C SER A 212 -18.99 22.10 18.85
N GLY A 213 -20.30 22.16 19.09
CA GLY A 213 -21.11 23.37 18.88
C GLY A 213 -21.98 23.32 17.63
N ARG A 214 -22.59 24.46 17.30
CA ARG A 214 -23.67 24.54 16.30
C ARG A 214 -23.24 24.10 14.90
N PHE A 215 -21.98 24.35 14.53
CA PHE A 215 -21.45 24.11 13.19
C PHE A 215 -20.50 22.92 13.10
N GLY A 216 -20.60 21.95 14.03
CA GLY A 216 -19.71 20.78 14.07
C GLY A 216 -19.70 19.97 12.77
N SER A 217 -20.86 19.76 12.15
CA SER A 217 -20.97 19.06 10.86
C SER A 217 -20.26 19.80 9.72
N LEU A 218 -20.39 21.12 9.66
CA LEU A 218 -19.76 21.94 8.62
C LEU A 218 -18.24 21.99 8.78
N ARG A 219 -17.75 22.11 10.02
CA ARG A 219 -16.32 21.98 10.35
C ARG A 219 -15.76 20.64 9.88
N TYR A 220 -16.49 19.56 10.15
CA TYR A 220 -16.11 18.21 9.73
C TYR A 220 -16.08 18.07 8.21
N ALA A 221 -17.10 18.55 7.51
CA ALA A 221 -17.19 18.50 6.07
C ALA A 221 -16.02 19.24 5.40
N TYR A 222 -15.72 20.45 5.85
CA TYR A 222 -14.57 21.22 5.36
C TYR A 222 -13.23 20.50 5.60
N ALA A 223 -13.01 20.00 6.81
CA ALA A 223 -11.78 19.29 7.15
C ALA A 223 -11.58 18.04 6.29
N LYS A 224 -12.67 17.30 6.04
CA LYS A 224 -12.69 16.14 5.16
C LYS A 224 -12.40 16.53 3.71
N ASP A 225 -13.04 17.57 3.17
CA ASP A 225 -12.82 18.05 1.80
C ASP A 225 -11.35 18.42 1.57
N LEU A 226 -10.76 19.18 2.49
CA LEU A 226 -9.35 19.56 2.43
C LEU A 226 -8.45 18.32 2.47
N PHE A 227 -8.71 17.41 3.42
CA PHE A 227 -7.92 16.19 3.54
C PHE A 227 -7.99 15.34 2.28
N LEU A 228 -9.18 15.08 1.72
CA LEU A 228 -9.34 14.24 0.53
C LEU A 228 -8.70 14.90 -0.70
N THR A 229 -8.82 16.22 -0.85
CA THR A 229 -8.18 16.96 -1.94
C THR A 229 -6.66 16.92 -1.84
N VAL A 230 -6.12 17.05 -0.62
CA VAL A 230 -4.68 16.85 -0.35
C VAL A 230 -4.29 15.42 -0.69
N LEU A 231 -5.08 14.43 -0.25
CA LEU A 231 -4.81 13.02 -0.49
C LEU A 231 -4.72 12.69 -1.98
N ASP A 232 -5.52 13.37 -2.82
CA ASP A 232 -5.51 13.19 -4.27
C ASP A 232 -4.17 13.58 -4.94
N ARG A 233 -3.35 14.40 -4.27
CA ARG A 233 -2.03 14.85 -4.75
C ARG A 233 -0.86 14.05 -4.17
N LEU A 234 -1.08 13.21 -3.17
CA LEU A 234 -0.01 12.53 -2.46
C LEU A 234 0.21 11.10 -2.97
N SER A 235 1.48 10.70 -3.07
CA SER A 235 1.82 9.27 -3.11
C SER A 235 1.85 8.72 -1.69
N ILE A 236 1.25 7.55 -1.48
CA ILE A 236 1.05 6.97 -0.15
C ILE A 236 1.57 5.53 -0.15
N ALA A 237 2.50 5.25 0.76
CA ALA A 237 2.99 3.90 1.00
C ALA A 237 2.14 3.20 2.08
N ASP A 238 1.62 2.00 1.79
CA ASP A 238 0.94 1.19 2.81
C ASP A 238 1.93 0.45 3.72
N LEU A 239 1.84 0.73 5.02
CA LEU A 239 2.56 0.06 6.11
C LEU A 239 1.61 -0.79 6.96
N SER A 240 0.35 -0.95 6.57
CA SER A 240 -0.63 -1.83 7.20
C SER A 240 -0.32 -3.30 6.93
N GLY A 241 0.18 -3.57 5.71
CA GLY A 241 0.54 -4.88 5.14
C GLY A 241 1.59 -5.72 5.89
N PHE A 242 2.14 -5.25 7.02
CA PHE A 242 2.95 -6.10 7.92
C PHE A 242 2.22 -7.38 8.37
N SER A 243 0.92 -7.54 8.12
CA SER A 243 0.14 -8.73 8.46
C SER A 243 0.33 -9.92 7.50
N LYS A 244 0.48 -9.71 6.18
CA LYS A 244 0.58 -10.83 5.23
C LYS A 244 2.03 -11.36 5.19
N ARG A 245 2.20 -12.65 4.94
CA ARG A 245 3.45 -13.39 5.18
C ARG A 245 4.62 -12.81 4.35
N GLY A 246 5.62 -12.24 5.00
CA GLY A 246 6.95 -12.04 4.39
C GLY A 246 7.20 -10.75 3.63
N HIS A 247 6.27 -9.79 3.61
CA HIS A 247 6.51 -8.48 3.01
C HIS A 247 7.47 -7.64 3.89
N VAL A 248 8.63 -7.25 3.35
CA VAL A 248 9.42 -6.12 3.86
C VAL A 248 9.20 -5.00 2.86
N VAL A 249 8.44 -4.01 3.29
CA VAL A 249 8.19 -2.76 2.55
C VAL A 249 9.55 -2.12 2.23
N ALA A 250 9.68 -1.47 1.08
CA ALA A 250 10.66 -0.40 0.93
C ALA A 250 10.52 0.54 2.14
N SER A 251 11.55 0.64 2.99
CA SER A 251 11.46 1.41 4.23
C SER A 251 11.13 2.86 3.86
N PRO A 252 9.95 3.40 4.22
CA PRO A 252 9.67 4.79 3.96
C PRO A 252 10.79 5.65 4.54
N ILE A 253 11.17 6.68 3.81
CA ILE A 253 12.21 7.62 4.22
C ILE A 253 11.56 8.90 4.71
N LYS A 254 12.40 9.81 5.22
CA LYS A 254 11.96 11.12 5.67
C LYS A 254 11.16 11.83 4.57
N ASN A 255 10.02 12.40 4.98
CA ASN A 255 9.00 13.07 4.18
C ASN A 255 8.02 12.18 3.41
N ASP A 256 8.21 10.87 3.36
CA ASP A 256 7.22 9.98 2.75
C ASP A 256 5.89 10.04 3.49
N ILE A 257 4.79 9.92 2.75
CA ILE A 257 3.45 9.77 3.29
C ILE A 257 3.13 8.29 3.39
N ILE A 258 2.65 7.89 4.56
CA ILE A 258 2.40 6.50 4.88
C ILE A 258 0.98 6.33 5.41
N TYR A 259 0.35 5.23 5.05
CA TYR A 259 -0.88 4.75 5.68
C TYR A 259 -0.55 3.56 6.58
N VAL A 260 -1.00 3.58 7.83
CA VAL A 260 -0.77 2.50 8.81
C VAL A 260 -2.07 2.18 9.54
N GLU A 261 -2.51 0.93 9.43
CA GLU A 261 -3.69 0.44 10.14
C GLU A 261 -3.36 -0.59 11.24
N GLY A 262 -4.24 -0.68 12.22
CA GLY A 262 -4.23 -1.69 13.26
C GLY A 262 -4.25 -1.11 14.67
N ALA A 263 -3.86 -1.93 15.65
CA ALA A 263 -3.98 -1.55 17.06
C ALA A 263 -2.90 -0.53 17.49
N PHE A 264 -3.33 0.70 17.75
CA PHE A 264 -2.54 1.76 18.39
C PHE A 264 -2.87 1.87 19.87
N ASN A 265 -1.86 2.22 20.67
CA ASN A 265 -2.01 2.65 22.06
C ASN A 265 -1.92 4.18 22.12
N PHE A 266 -2.96 4.82 22.63
CA PHE A 266 -3.09 6.25 22.84
C PHE A 266 -2.88 6.58 24.32
N LYS A 267 -1.69 7.11 24.62
CA LYS A 267 -1.27 7.50 25.98
C LYS A 267 -1.41 9.02 26.16
N ARG A 268 -2.16 9.44 27.17
CA ARG A 268 -2.24 10.87 27.54
C ARG A 268 -0.90 11.37 28.06
N LEU A 269 -0.49 12.53 27.58
CA LEU A 269 0.72 13.25 27.99
C LEU A 269 0.44 14.50 28.83
N SER A 270 -0.82 14.96 28.85
CA SER A 270 -1.28 16.05 29.71
C SER A 270 -2.48 15.62 30.55
N ARG A 271 -2.77 16.42 31.59
CA ARG A 271 -3.97 16.28 32.45
C ARG A 271 -5.10 17.23 32.04
N THR A 272 -4.93 17.95 30.94
CA THR A 272 -5.93 18.87 30.42
C THR A 272 -7.10 18.07 29.85
N GLU A 273 -8.32 18.38 30.29
CA GLU A 273 -9.55 17.73 29.80
C GLU A 273 -10.44 18.70 29.01
N LEU A 274 -10.28 20.01 29.20
CA LEU A 274 -11.02 21.06 28.50
C LEU A 274 -10.06 21.94 27.71
N GLY A 275 -10.45 22.26 26.48
CA GLY A 275 -9.70 23.10 25.59
C GLY A 275 -8.45 22.47 24.99
N PRO A 276 -7.63 23.27 24.28
CA PRO A 276 -6.37 22.84 23.68
C PRO A 276 -5.39 22.25 24.69
N ASN A 277 -4.30 21.67 24.20
CA ASN A 277 -3.25 21.01 24.97
C ASN A 277 -3.67 19.67 25.60
N GLN A 278 -4.64 18.95 25.00
CA GLN A 278 -4.96 17.56 25.35
C GLN A 278 -3.99 16.60 24.63
N ARG A 279 -2.70 16.70 24.94
CA ARG A 279 -1.62 15.99 24.24
C ARG A 279 -1.74 14.48 24.45
N VAL A 280 -1.70 13.74 23.34
CA VAL A 280 -1.72 12.29 23.30
C VAL A 280 -0.58 11.79 22.45
N GLN A 281 0.12 10.75 22.92
CA GLN A 281 1.07 9.97 22.15
C GLN A 281 0.39 8.71 21.63
N ALA A 282 0.36 8.52 20.32
CA ALA A 282 -0.04 7.27 19.70
C ALA A 282 1.20 6.42 19.41
N SER A 283 1.12 5.12 19.68
CA SER A 283 2.18 4.18 19.35
C SER A 283 1.63 2.83 18.90
N ARG A 284 2.23 2.25 17.86
CA ARG A 284 1.94 0.90 17.40
C ARG A 284 3.25 0.17 17.15
N LEU A 285 3.40 -1.02 17.72
CA LEU A 285 4.51 -1.93 17.47
C LEU A 285 3.97 -3.22 16.84
N LYS A 286 4.46 -3.57 15.65
CA LYS A 286 4.14 -4.84 14.99
C LYS A 286 5.37 -5.35 14.25
N LYS A 287 5.77 -6.61 14.55
CA LYS A 287 6.90 -7.29 13.89
C LYS A 287 8.20 -6.48 13.83
N GLY A 288 8.55 -5.79 14.93
CA GLY A 288 9.79 -4.99 15.02
C GLY A 288 9.74 -3.64 14.29
N VAL A 289 8.55 -3.21 13.84
CA VAL A 289 8.33 -1.86 13.32
C VAL A 289 7.42 -1.10 14.27
N ARG A 290 7.91 0.03 14.77
CA ARG A 290 7.20 0.96 15.64
C ARG A 290 6.83 2.22 14.86
N VAL A 291 5.57 2.62 14.92
CA VAL A 291 5.11 3.93 14.43
C VAL A 291 4.65 4.73 15.64
N THR A 292 5.16 5.94 15.79
CA THR A 292 4.83 6.84 16.90
C THR A 292 4.61 8.27 16.42
N PHE A 293 3.64 8.94 17.01
CA PHE A 293 3.36 10.36 16.78
C PHE A 293 2.63 10.94 17.98
N SER A 294 2.66 12.27 18.10
CA SER A 294 1.89 12.99 19.10
C SER A 294 0.94 13.97 18.43
N PHE A 295 -0.23 14.17 19.03
CA PHE A 295 -1.24 15.11 18.55
C PHE A 295 -2.05 15.66 19.72
N ASP A 296 -2.80 16.72 19.46
CA ASP A 296 -3.74 17.28 20.41
C ASP A 296 -5.14 16.72 20.16
N ARG A 297 -5.62 15.90 21.09
CA ARG A 297 -6.92 15.22 21.01
C ARG A 297 -8.08 16.21 21.10
N TRP A 298 -7.84 17.46 21.49
CA TRP A 298 -8.85 18.49 21.41
C TRP A 298 -9.36 18.70 19.97
N TYR A 299 -8.55 18.46 18.94
CA TYR A 299 -9.00 18.51 17.54
C TYR A 299 -9.72 17.23 17.07
N ALA A 300 -10.19 16.39 17.98
CA ALA A 300 -11.07 15.28 17.64
C ALA A 300 -12.36 15.77 16.99
N THR A 301 -12.85 15.03 16.00
CA THR A 301 -13.99 15.40 15.15
C THR A 301 -15.36 15.21 15.80
N SER A 302 -15.44 14.45 16.89
CA SER A 302 -16.68 14.14 17.60
C SER A 302 -16.44 13.75 19.05
N THR A 303 -17.52 13.67 19.83
CA THR A 303 -17.47 13.18 21.22
C THR A 303 -16.91 11.76 21.29
N SER A 304 -17.31 10.86 20.39
CA SER A 304 -16.83 9.48 20.39
C SER A 304 -15.37 9.40 19.93
N ALA A 305 -14.96 10.22 18.97
CA ALA A 305 -13.56 10.34 18.57
C ALA A 305 -12.69 10.76 19.77
N ASN A 306 -13.09 11.81 20.50
CA ASN A 306 -12.36 12.31 21.66
C ASN A 306 -12.33 11.29 22.82
N SER A 307 -13.48 10.77 23.23
CA SER A 307 -13.60 10.00 24.47
C SER A 307 -13.29 8.51 24.31
N VAL A 308 -13.52 7.94 23.12
CA VAL A 308 -13.41 6.49 22.87
C VAL A 308 -12.28 6.18 21.90
N TRP A 309 -12.32 6.69 20.66
CA TRP A 309 -11.45 6.19 19.59
C TRP A 309 -10.00 6.65 19.68
N LEU A 310 -9.76 7.81 20.29
CA LEU A 310 -8.43 8.39 20.47
C LEU A 310 -7.89 8.22 21.91
N THR A 311 -8.36 7.18 22.61
CA THR A 311 -7.94 6.84 23.98
C THR A 311 -7.70 5.33 24.14
N GLY A 312 -6.76 4.96 25.02
CA GLY A 312 -6.48 3.57 25.32
C GLY A 312 -5.95 2.80 24.11
N ARG A 313 -6.30 1.52 23.97
CA ARG A 313 -5.88 0.69 22.84
C ARG A 313 -7.03 0.55 21.84
N LYS A 314 -6.85 1.08 20.62
CA LYS A 314 -7.87 1.08 19.56
C LYS A 314 -7.29 0.69 18.22
N VAL A 315 -8.13 0.06 17.40
CA VAL A 315 -7.78 -0.31 16.04
C VAL A 315 -8.26 0.80 15.11
N VAL A 316 -7.34 1.44 14.41
CA VAL A 316 -7.59 2.65 13.59
C VAL A 316 -6.70 2.64 12.34
N GLY A 317 -7.07 3.43 11.34
CA GLY A 317 -6.21 3.82 10.21
C GLY A 317 -5.56 5.19 10.47
N CYS A 318 -4.28 5.32 10.16
CA CYS A 318 -3.53 6.56 10.36
C CYS A 318 -2.79 6.96 9.09
N PHE A 319 -3.01 8.19 8.63
CA PHE A 319 -2.20 8.82 7.58
C PHE A 319 -1.13 9.68 8.24
N CYS A 320 0.13 9.42 7.92
CA CYS A 320 1.26 10.02 8.60
C CYS A 320 2.31 10.49 7.58
N ARG A 321 2.95 11.62 7.87
CA ARG A 321 4.20 12.02 7.22
C ARG A 321 5.37 11.55 8.08
N VAL A 322 6.32 10.86 7.48
CA VAL A 322 7.54 10.40 8.17
C VAL A 322 8.44 11.59 8.45
N GLY A 323 8.70 11.88 9.72
CA GLY A 323 9.61 12.95 10.14
C GLY A 323 11.04 12.44 10.34
N ASP A 324 11.17 11.28 10.98
CA ASP A 324 12.44 10.62 11.26
C ASP A 324 12.29 9.09 11.25
N VAL A 325 13.38 8.40 10.91
CA VAL A 325 13.46 6.94 10.92
C VAL A 325 14.73 6.52 11.67
N SER A 326 14.55 5.90 12.82
CA SER A 326 15.65 5.45 13.69
C SER A 326 15.62 3.94 13.89
N ARG A 327 16.71 3.40 14.47
CA ARG A 327 16.78 2.02 14.95
C ARG A 327 17.04 2.02 16.45
N GLU A 328 16.13 1.40 17.20
CA GLU A 328 16.19 1.33 18.66
C GLU A 328 15.94 -0.11 19.09
N ASN A 329 16.84 -0.71 19.87
CA ASN A 329 16.67 -2.07 20.41
C ASN A 329 16.32 -3.15 19.36
N GLY A 330 16.83 -3.01 18.14
CA GLY A 330 16.54 -3.93 17.03
C GLY A 330 15.20 -3.68 16.31
N GLU A 331 14.45 -2.66 16.72
CA GLU A 331 13.22 -2.20 16.07
C GLU A 331 13.50 -1.01 15.14
N ILE A 332 12.73 -0.89 14.07
CA ILE A 332 12.70 0.32 13.22
C ILE A 332 11.61 1.23 13.80
N VAL A 333 11.98 2.46 14.14
CA VAL A 333 11.05 3.44 14.72
C VAL A 333 10.81 4.56 13.72
N TYR A 334 9.56 4.69 13.30
CA TYR A 334 9.06 5.82 12.51
C TYR A 334 8.48 6.85 13.47
N THR A 335 9.14 8.00 13.57
CA THR A 335 8.60 9.16 14.27
C THR A 335 7.90 10.04 13.23
N CYS A 336 6.60 10.18 13.40
CA CYS A 336 5.73 10.74 12.37
C CYS A 336 5.00 12.00 12.85
N THR A 337 4.54 12.77 11.87
CA THR A 337 3.45 13.74 12.05
C THR A 337 2.18 13.14 11.48
N VAL A 338 1.15 12.96 12.32
CA VAL A 338 -0.14 12.46 11.85
C VAL A 338 -0.89 13.56 11.10
N LEU A 339 -1.45 13.20 9.94
CA LEU A 339 -2.26 14.05 9.08
C LEU A 339 -3.75 13.81 9.33
N ALA A 340 -4.15 12.53 9.42
CA ALA A 340 -5.51 12.14 9.72
C ALA A 340 -5.55 10.78 10.43
N ILE A 341 -6.59 10.57 11.23
CA ILE A 341 -6.91 9.28 11.87
C ILE A 341 -8.35 8.93 11.51
N SER A 342 -8.57 7.70 11.08
CA SER A 342 -9.88 7.18 10.67
C SER A 342 -10.16 5.82 11.29
N GLU A 343 -11.37 5.33 11.08
CA GLU A 343 -11.62 3.89 11.07
C GLU A 343 -10.70 3.17 10.07
N GLU A 344 -10.52 1.87 10.25
CA GLU A 344 -9.71 1.05 9.35
C GLU A 344 -10.31 1.01 7.94
N LEU A 345 -9.46 1.14 6.92
CA LEU A 345 -9.85 1.01 5.52
C LEU A 345 -10.03 -0.48 5.18
N SER A 346 -11.19 -1.05 5.53
CA SER A 346 -11.49 -2.49 5.39
C SER A 346 -11.28 -3.06 3.98
N SER A 347 -11.48 -2.24 2.93
CA SER A 347 -11.25 -2.60 1.53
C SER A 347 -9.77 -2.82 1.17
N LEU A 348 -8.81 -2.36 1.99
CA LEU A 348 -7.38 -2.64 1.79
C LEU A 348 -6.97 -4.05 2.22
N ARG A 349 -7.79 -4.74 3.02
CA ARG A 349 -7.44 -6.05 3.59
C ARG A 349 -7.47 -7.20 2.59
N ASP A 350 -8.35 -7.15 1.59
CA ASP A 350 -8.66 -8.33 0.77
C ASP A 350 -8.00 -8.35 -0.61
N LEU A 351 -7.27 -7.31 -1.04
CA LEU A 351 -6.74 -7.19 -2.41
C LEU A 351 -7.81 -7.39 -3.51
N SER A 352 -9.10 -7.49 -3.16
CA SER A 352 -10.24 -7.73 -4.07
C SER A 352 -10.44 -6.62 -5.09
N TYR A 353 -9.75 -5.49 -4.91
CA TYR A 353 -9.69 -4.40 -5.86
C TYR A 353 -8.77 -4.68 -7.05
N LEU A 354 -7.79 -5.59 -6.96
CA LEU A 354 -6.94 -5.95 -8.10
C LEU A 354 -7.74 -6.62 -9.22
N ASP A 355 -8.81 -7.36 -8.87
CA ASP A 355 -9.75 -7.94 -9.84
C ASP A 355 -10.45 -6.86 -10.70
N ALA A 356 -10.59 -5.64 -10.17
CA ALA A 356 -11.21 -4.52 -10.88
C ALA A 356 -10.25 -3.76 -11.80
N PHE A 357 -8.96 -4.08 -11.80
CA PHE A 357 -7.91 -3.34 -12.51
C PHE A 357 -7.20 -4.14 -13.60
N THR A 358 -7.79 -5.24 -14.08
CA THR A 358 -7.37 -5.80 -15.36
C THR A 358 -8.04 -4.98 -16.46
N PRO A 359 -7.38 -4.03 -17.17
CA PRO A 359 -7.87 -3.68 -18.48
C PRO A 359 -7.77 -4.98 -19.26
N ALA A 360 -8.91 -5.57 -19.61
CA ALA A 360 -8.92 -6.69 -20.52
C ALA A 360 -8.04 -6.29 -21.71
N LEU A 361 -6.88 -6.94 -21.85
CA LEU A 361 -6.18 -7.00 -23.10
C LEU A 361 -7.14 -7.74 -24.04
N GLN A 362 -8.09 -6.99 -24.60
CA GLN A 362 -8.87 -7.42 -25.74
C GLN A 362 -7.85 -7.57 -26.86
N THR A 363 -7.36 -8.78 -27.02
CA THR A 363 -6.88 -9.24 -28.31
C THR A 363 -7.98 -8.93 -29.34
N PRO A 364 -7.66 -8.36 -30.51
CA PRO A 364 -8.65 -8.19 -31.57
C PRO A 364 -9.00 -9.59 -32.09
N GLN A 365 -9.99 -10.23 -31.49
CA GLN A 365 -10.61 -11.44 -32.02
C GLN A 365 -11.79 -11.02 -32.88
N ASP A 366 -11.52 -11.00 -34.18
CA ASP A 366 -12.35 -11.58 -35.23
C ASP A 366 -13.85 -11.23 -35.14
N GLN A 367 -14.20 -10.09 -35.74
CA GLN A 367 -15.58 -9.80 -36.14
C GLN A 367 -16.01 -10.83 -37.18
N ARG A 368 -16.70 -11.87 -36.74
CA ARG A 368 -17.58 -12.66 -37.59
C ARG A 368 -19.01 -12.49 -37.13
N ASP A 369 -19.78 -11.98 -38.08
CA ASP A 369 -21.23 -11.80 -38.15
C ASP A 369 -22.05 -12.59 -37.13
N THR A 370 -22.72 -11.86 -36.24
CA THR A 370 -24.04 -12.28 -35.74
C THR A 370 -24.99 -11.10 -35.82
N GLU A 371 -25.89 -11.15 -36.79
CA GLU A 371 -26.98 -10.21 -36.99
C GLU A 371 -27.83 -10.14 -35.71
N ARG A 372 -28.00 -8.94 -35.14
CA ARG A 372 -29.03 -8.67 -34.14
C ARG A 372 -30.35 -8.40 -34.86
N PRO A 373 -31.48 -8.96 -34.40
CA PRO A 373 -32.78 -8.64 -34.99
C PRO A 373 -33.16 -7.17 -34.68
N PRO A 374 -33.93 -6.52 -35.58
CA PRO A 374 -34.26 -5.11 -35.43
C PRO A 374 -35.18 -4.88 -34.22
N ILE A 375 -34.92 -3.79 -33.51
CA ILE A 375 -35.67 -3.36 -32.33
C ILE A 375 -37.07 -2.89 -32.75
N ASP A 376 -38.10 -3.51 -32.19
CA ASP A 376 -39.50 -3.09 -32.33
C ASP A 376 -39.73 -1.78 -31.56
N ARG A 377 -39.78 -0.67 -32.30
CA ARG A 377 -39.96 0.68 -31.76
C ARG A 377 -41.33 0.89 -31.12
N ASP A 378 -42.36 0.16 -31.53
CA ASP A 378 -43.72 0.36 -31.03
C ASP A 378 -43.89 -0.23 -29.62
N ALA A 379 -43.15 -1.30 -29.32
CA ALA A 379 -43.04 -1.85 -27.96
C ALA A 379 -42.34 -0.87 -26.99
N LEU A 380 -41.35 -0.13 -27.48
CA LEU A 380 -40.58 0.83 -26.66
C LEU A 380 -41.41 2.08 -26.32
N ILE A 381 -42.23 2.56 -27.25
CA ILE A 381 -43.09 3.75 -27.05
C ILE A 381 -44.21 3.43 -26.04
N LYS A 382 -44.86 2.26 -26.15
CA LYS A 382 -45.87 1.83 -25.16
C LYS A 382 -45.31 1.67 -23.74
N ALA A 383 -44.06 1.24 -23.61
CA ALA A 383 -43.41 1.12 -22.31
C ALA A 383 -43.15 2.50 -21.66
N LEU A 384 -42.80 3.51 -22.47
CA LEU A 384 -42.56 4.88 -22.00
C LEU A 384 -43.86 5.62 -21.64
N GLU A 385 -44.94 5.39 -22.38
CA GLU A 385 -46.24 6.02 -22.09
C GLU A 385 -46.89 5.50 -20.80
N SER A 386 -46.63 4.24 -20.41
CA SER A 386 -47.19 3.68 -19.16
C SER A 386 -46.52 4.22 -17.89
N GLN A 387 -45.31 4.79 -18.00
CA GLN A 387 -44.59 5.37 -16.85
C GLN A 387 -44.94 6.84 -16.57
N LEU A 388 -45.62 7.52 -17.51
CA LEU A 388 -45.94 8.96 -17.38
C LEU A 388 -47.29 9.24 -16.68
N TRP A 389 -48.04 8.22 -16.26
CA TRP A 389 -49.36 8.37 -15.62
C TRP A 389 -49.36 8.25 -14.08
N HIS A 390 -48.20 8.28 -13.42
CA HIS A 390 -48.12 8.23 -11.95
C HIS A 390 -47.64 9.53 -11.27
N PHE A 391 -47.68 10.65 -12.01
CA PHE A 391 -47.57 11.98 -11.42
C PHE A 391 -48.70 12.89 -11.92
N LYS A 392 -49.88 12.75 -11.31
CA LYS A 392 -50.87 13.82 -11.14
C LYS A 392 -51.64 13.62 -9.85
#